data_AF-A0A2S3U7X0-F1
#
_entry.id   AF-A0A2S3U7X0-F1
#
_cell.length_a   1.000
_cell.length_b   1.000
_cell.length_c   1.000
_cell.angle_alpha   90.00
_cell.angle_beta   90.00
_cell.angle_gamma   90.00
#
_symmetry.space_group_name_H-M   'P 1'
#
loop_
_entity.id
_entity.type
_entity.pdbx_description
1 polymer ?
#
loop_
_entity_poly.entity_id
_entity_poly.type
_entity_poly.pdbx_seq_one_letter_code
_entity_poly.pdbx_strand_id
1 'polypeptide(L)'
;MPFVVLTLGILLLLLLIIKFKLNTYIALIVTAVVVGIGLGMPLTKIATSIQNGIGSQLGELALVFGFGAMLGRLVADAGGATRFPRHYWIFSGANGYKLPS
;
A
#
# COMPACT_ATOMS: atom_id res chain seq x y z
N MET A 1 8.52 -29.80 16.12
CA MET A 1 9.27 -29.50 14.88
C MET A 1 8.76 -28.32 14.02
N PRO A 2 7.54 -27.76 14.15
CA PRO A 2 7.13 -26.62 13.30
C PRO A 2 7.75 -25.28 13.71
N PHE A 3 8.02 -25.09 15.01
CA PHE A 3 8.58 -23.84 15.53
C PHE A 3 9.98 -23.51 14.97
N VAL A 4 10.82 -24.52 14.70
CA VAL A 4 12.17 -24.30 14.14
C VAL A 4 12.10 -23.72 12.74
N VAL A 5 11.19 -24.24 11.90
CA VAL A 5 11.00 -23.78 10.52
C VAL A 5 10.41 -22.36 10.50
N LEU A 6 9.48 -22.06 11.42
CA LEU A 6 8.95 -20.69 11.58
C LEU A 6 10.05 -19.69 11.97
N THR A 7 10.86 -20.00 12.98
CA THR A 7 11.92 -19.09 13.45
C THR A 7 12.95 -18.83 12.35
N LEU A 8 13.32 -19.86 11.59
CA LEU A 8 14.25 -19.75 10.46
C LEU A 8 13.64 -18.94 9.32
N GLY A 9 12.34 -19.11 9.05
CA GLY A 9 11.61 -18.33 8.05
C GLY A 9 11.51 -16.84 8.38
N ILE A 10 11.25 -16.50 9.64
CA ILE A 10 11.20 -15.11 10.13
C ILE A 10 12.57 -14.43 10.01
N LEU A 11 13.64 -15.13 10.41
CA LEU A 11 15.03 -14.66 10.26
C LEU A 11 15.36 -14.37 8.80
N LEU A 12 14.95 -15.26 7.88
CA LEU A 12 15.20 -15.11 6.45
C LEU A 12 14.41 -13.94 5.85
N LEU A 13 13.17 -13.73 6.29
CA LEU A 13 12.32 -12.59 5.90
C LEU A 13 12.96 -11.25 6.29
N LEU A 14 13.37 -11.13 7.56
CA LEU A 14 14.04 -9.93 8.04
C LEU A 14 15.33 -9.65 7.26
N LEU A 15 16.13 -10.69 7.01
CA LEU A 15 17.39 -10.56 6.27
C LEU A 15 17.15 -10.10 4.82
N LEU A 16 16.09 -10.60 4.16
CA LEU A 16 15.72 -10.19 2.80
C LEU A 16 15.27 -8.73 2.73
N ILE A 17 14.47 -8.27 3.69
CA ILE A 17 13.99 -6.87 3.73
C ILE A 17 15.17 -5.91 3.99
N ILE A 18 16.02 -6.22 4.98
CA ILE A 18 17.10 -5.32 5.40
C ILE A 18 18.23 -5.28 4.36
N LYS A 19 18.63 -6.43 3.79
CA LYS A 19 19.79 -6.51 2.92
C LYS A 19 19.48 -6.25 1.44
N PHE A 20 18.30 -6.65 0.97
CA PHE A 20 17.99 -6.66 -0.46
C PHE A 20 17.21 -5.43 -0.95
N LYS A 21 16.76 -4.54 -0.02
CA LYS A 21 16.00 -3.31 -0.34
C LYS A 21 14.83 -3.53 -1.33
N LEU A 22 14.23 -4.71 -1.33
CA LEU A 22 13.06 -5.00 -2.16
C LEU A 22 11.82 -4.35 -1.55
N ASN A 23 10.87 -3.96 -2.40
CA ASN A 23 9.55 -3.48 -1.94
C ASN A 23 8.92 -4.55 -1.02
N THR A 24 8.35 -4.12 0.10
CA THR A 24 7.79 -4.96 1.17
C THR A 24 6.86 -6.07 0.65
N TYR A 25 6.06 -5.77 -0.37
CA TYR A 25 5.16 -6.76 -1.01
C TYR A 25 5.92 -7.89 -1.72
N ILE A 26 6.97 -7.55 -2.46
CA ILE A 26 7.78 -8.52 -3.22
C ILE A 26 8.55 -9.41 -2.23
N ALA A 27 9.11 -8.80 -1.18
CA ALA A 27 9.79 -9.52 -0.12
C ALA A 27 8.86 -10.53 0.58
N LEU A 28 7.60 -10.16 0.84
CA LEU A 28 6.60 -11.05 1.44
C LEU A 28 6.29 -12.26 0.54
N ILE A 29 6.09 -12.05 -0.76
CA ILE A 29 5.79 -13.14 -1.71
C ILE A 29 6.93 -14.15 -1.75
N VAL A 30 8.17 -13.67 -1.95
CA VAL A 30 9.35 -14.53 -2.06
C VAL A 30 9.54 -15.32 -0.77
N THR A 31 9.40 -14.66 0.38
CA THR A 31 9.60 -15.34 1.66
C THR A 31 8.50 -16.35 1.95
N ALA A 32 7.24 -16.07 1.63
CA ALA A 32 6.14 -17.02 1.78
C ALA A 32 6.34 -18.29 0.94
N VAL A 33 6.90 -18.17 -0.27
CA VAL A 33 7.27 -19.33 -1.10
C VAL A 33 8.39 -20.14 -0.46
N VAL A 34 9.47 -19.49 -0.02
CA VAL A 34 10.63 -20.15 0.60
C VAL A 34 10.23 -20.88 1.90
N VAL A 35 9.46 -20.23 2.75
CA VAL A 35 8.96 -20.79 4.03
C VAL A 35 7.93 -21.89 3.78
N GLY A 36 7.04 -21.74 2.79
CA GLY A 36 6.05 -22.75 2.43
C GLY A 36 6.69 -24.05 1.95
N ILE A 37 7.77 -23.96 1.15
CA ILE A 37 8.57 -25.12 0.74
C ILE A 37 9.26 -25.75 1.95
N GLY A 38 9.83 -24.94 2.86
CA GLY A 38 10.47 -25.42 4.09
C GLY A 38 9.51 -26.11 5.08
N LEU A 39 8.22 -25.76 5.06
CA LEU A 39 7.16 -26.40 5.85
C LEU A 39 6.59 -27.67 5.20
N GLY A 40 6.99 -28.00 3.97
CA GLY A 40 6.45 -29.14 3.22
C GLY A 40 4.98 -28.97 2.81
N MET A 41 4.49 -27.73 2.70
CA MET A 41 3.12 -27.47 2.26
C MET A 41 2.97 -27.77 0.76
N PRO A 42 1.84 -28.34 0.31
CA PRO A 42 1.58 -28.54 -1.11
C PRO A 42 1.54 -27.17 -1.83
N LEU A 43 2.13 -27.07 -3.03
CA LEU A 43 2.25 -25.82 -3.78
C LEU A 43 0.91 -25.09 -3.95
N THR A 44 -0.18 -25.84 -4.11
CA THR A 44 -1.55 -25.30 -4.20
C THR A 44 -1.97 -24.56 -2.93
N LYS A 45 -1.60 -25.04 -1.74
CA LYS A 45 -1.86 -24.34 -0.46
C LYS A 45 -0.98 -23.12 -0.25
N ILE A 46 0.27 -23.17 -0.71
CA ILE A 46 1.18 -22.02 -0.63
C ILE A 46 0.62 -20.89 -1.51
N ALA A 47 0.27 -21.19 -2.76
CA ALA A 47 -0.29 -20.21 -3.69
C ALA A 47 -1.60 -19.60 -3.15
N THR A 48 -2.54 -20.43 -2.68
CA THR A 48 -3.79 -19.92 -2.09
C THR A 48 -3.56 -19.11 -0.82
N SER A 49 -2.61 -19.47 0.04
CA SER A 49 -2.30 -18.68 1.24
C SER A 49 -1.71 -17.31 0.91
N ILE A 50 -0.80 -17.24 -0.07
CA ILE A 50 -0.25 -15.96 -0.56
C ILE A 50 -1.36 -15.11 -1.18
N GLN A 51 -2.20 -15.71 -2.02
CA GLN A 51 -3.28 -15.02 -2.71
C GLN A 51 -4.33 -14.50 -1.72
N ASN A 52 -4.65 -15.28 -0.68
CA ASN A 52 -5.54 -14.86 0.40
C ASN A 52 -4.93 -13.74 1.27
N GLY A 53 -3.65 -13.84 1.64
CA GLY A 53 -2.98 -12.81 2.45
C GLY A 53 -2.88 -11.48 1.71
N ILE A 54 -2.41 -11.50 0.46
CA ILE A 54 -2.33 -10.31 -0.37
C ILE A 54 -3.72 -9.79 -0.71
N GLY A 55 -4.68 -10.66 -1.05
CA GLY A 55 -6.05 -10.28 -1.37
C GLY A 55 -6.77 -9.63 -0.19
N SER A 56 -6.54 -10.12 1.03
CA SER A 56 -7.01 -9.49 2.27
C SER A 56 -6.44 -8.08 2.42
N GLN A 57 -5.11 -7.93 2.32
CA GLN A 57 -4.46 -6.62 2.47
C GLN A 57 -4.92 -5.62 1.39
N LEU A 58 -4.97 -6.07 0.14
CA LEU A 58 -5.40 -5.24 -1.00
C LEU A 58 -6.89 -4.93 -0.93
N GLY A 59 -7.73 -5.83 -0.43
CA GLY A 59 -9.16 -5.58 -0.24
C GLY A 59 -9.45 -4.51 0.80
N GLU A 60 -8.74 -4.55 1.95
CA GLU A 60 -8.85 -3.53 2.99
C GLU A 60 -8.38 -2.16 2.48
N LEU A 61 -7.22 -2.13 1.82
CA LEU A 61 -6.70 -0.90 1.21
C LEU A 61 -7.61 -0.39 0.09
N ALA A 62 -8.20 -1.26 -0.73
CA ALA A 62 -9.11 -0.88 -1.81
C ALA A 62 -10.38 -0.19 -1.27
N LEU A 63 -10.91 -0.65 -0.13
CA LEU A 63 -12.01 0.03 0.55
C LEU A 63 -11.59 1.41 1.04
N VAL A 64 -10.45 1.53 1.72
CA VAL A 64 -9.95 2.81 2.23
C VAL A 64 -9.68 3.80 1.09
N PHE A 65 -9.01 3.37 0.01
CA PHE A 65 -8.75 4.22 -1.15
C PHE A 65 -10.04 4.56 -1.91
N GLY A 66 -10.97 3.61 -2.04
CA GLY A 66 -12.26 3.84 -2.70
C GLY A 66 -13.12 4.86 -1.95
N PHE A 67 -13.27 4.71 -0.63
CA PHE A 67 -13.93 5.69 0.22
C PHE A 67 -13.18 7.02 0.22
N GLY A 68 -11.84 7.00 0.28
CA GLY A 68 -11.02 8.21 0.21
C GLY A 68 -11.23 9.01 -1.08
N ALA A 69 -11.32 8.33 -2.23
CA ALA A 69 -11.62 8.97 -3.51
C ALA A 69 -13.05 9.53 -3.56
N MET A 70 -14.03 8.78 -3.04
CA MET A 70 -15.44 9.23 -2.99
C MET A 70 -15.62 10.44 -2.06
N LEU A 71 -15.00 10.41 -0.88
CA LEU A 71 -14.97 11.53 0.06
C LEU A 71 -14.23 12.72 -0.53
N GLY A 72 -13.09 12.50 -1.21
CA GLY A 72 -12.35 13.54 -1.91
C GLY A 72 -13.21 14.27 -2.94
N ARG A 73 -14.02 13.53 -3.71
CA ARG A 73 -14.97 14.11 -4.67
C ARG A 73 -16.11 14.86 -3.98
N LEU A 74 -16.70 14.30 -2.92
CA LEU A 74 -17.71 14.98 -2.11
C LEU A 74 -17.21 16.32 -1.53
N VAL A 75 -15.96 16.36 -1.06
CA VAL A 75 -15.33 17.58 -0.54
C VAL A 75 -15.05 18.60 -1.65
N ALA A 76 -14.63 18.13 -2.83
CA ALA A 76 -14.46 18.98 -4.01
C ALA A 76 -15.80 19.58 -4.48
N ASP A 77 -16.86 18.77 -4.55
CA ASP A 77 -18.21 19.19 -4.94
C ASP A 77 -18.86 20.10 -3.89
N ALA A 78 -18.56 19.92 -2.60
CA ALA A 78 -19.02 20.79 -1.52
C ALA A 78 -18.32 22.18 -1.51
N GLY A 79 -17.45 22.46 -2.48
CA GLY A 79 -16.77 23.74 -2.63
C GLY A 79 -15.56 23.92 -1.70
N GLY A 80 -14.99 22.83 -1.18
CA GLY A 80 -13.77 22.90 -0.34
C GLY A 80 -12.56 23.53 -1.06
N ALA A 81 -12.47 23.37 -2.39
CA ALA A 81 -11.41 23.93 -3.22
C ALA A 81 -11.74 25.33 -3.79
N THR A 82 -13.02 25.74 -3.80
CA THR A 82 -13.47 26.98 -4.45
C THR A 82 -13.62 28.14 -3.47
N ARG A 83 -13.44 27.89 -2.17
CA ARG A 83 -13.61 28.87 -1.09
C ARG A 83 -12.39 29.76 -0.83
N PHE A 84 -11.34 29.71 -1.66
CA PHE A 84 -10.31 30.75 -1.61
C PHE A 84 -10.97 32.11 -1.80
N PRO A 85 -11.00 32.96 -0.78
CA PRO A 85 -11.77 34.17 -0.85
C PRO A 85 -11.22 35.03 -1.97
N ARG A 86 -12.09 35.47 -2.88
CA ARG A 86 -11.68 36.36 -3.97
C ARG A 86 -10.98 37.62 -3.45
N HIS A 87 -11.24 38.04 -2.20
CA HIS A 87 -10.52 39.13 -1.55
C HIS A 87 -9.02 38.83 -1.33
N TYR A 88 -8.62 37.59 -1.09
CA TYR A 88 -7.21 37.21 -0.95
C TYR A 88 -6.49 37.17 -2.31
N TRP A 89 -7.23 36.92 -3.40
CA TRP A 89 -6.73 36.99 -4.78
C TRP A 89 -6.39 38.42 -5.22
N ILE A 90 -7.10 39.42 -4.72
CA ILE A 90 -6.84 40.84 -5.05
C ILE A 90 -5.60 41.36 -4.29
N PHE A 91 -5.34 40.86 -3.08
CA PHE A 91 -4.10 41.14 -2.34
C PHE A 91 -2.89 40.33 -2.84
N SER A 92 -3.12 39.12 -3.37
CA SER A 92 -2.09 38.29 -4.02
C SER A 92 -1.91 38.58 -5.52
N GLY A 93 -2.61 39.58 -6.07
CA GLY A 93 -2.51 40.02 -7.47
C GLY A 93 -1.25 40.84 -7.80
N ALA A 94 -0.40 41.13 -6.81
CA ALA A 94 0.88 41.81 -7.01
C ALA A 94 2.03 40.87 -7.42
N ASN A 95 1.81 39.55 -7.51
CA ASN A 95 2.87 38.61 -7.88
C ASN A 95 2.39 37.47 -8.81
N GLY A 96 2.30 37.79 -10.10
CA GLY A 96 3.00 37.03 -11.15
C GLY A 96 2.66 35.58 -11.51
N TYR A 97 1.65 34.90 -10.95
CA TYR A 97 1.35 33.51 -11.36
C TYR A 97 0.31 33.43 -12.49
N LYS A 98 0.79 33.53 -13.73
CA LYS A 98 0.05 33.12 -14.94
C LYS A 98 -0.19 31.60 -14.90
N LEU A 99 -1.46 31.19 -14.91
CA LEU A 99 -1.86 29.80 -15.15
C LEU A 99 -1.84 29.54 -16.67
N PRO A 100 -1.17 28.49 -17.17
CA PRO A 100 -1.21 28.15 -18.60
C PRO A 100 -2.62 27.66 -18.98
N SER A 101 -3.05 28.12 -20.16
CA SER A 101 -4.34 27.91 -20.83
C SER A 101 -4.65 26.46 -21.15
#